data_AF-A0A969LK85-F1
#
_entry.id   AF-A0A969LK85-F1
#
_cell.length_a   1.000
_cell.length_b   1.000
_cell.length_c   1.000
_cell.angle_alpha   90.00
_cell.angle_beta   90.00
_cell.angle_gamma   90.00
#
_symmetry.space_group_name_H-M   'P 1'
#
loop_
_entity.id
_entity.type
_entity.pdbx_description
1 polymer ?
#
loop_
_entity_poly.entity_id
_entity_poly.type
_entity_poly.pdbx_seq_one_letter_code
_entity_poly.pdbx_strand_id
1 'polypeptide(L)'
;MNKYRLIISDTLFGGRVSTFSKSSADPVQQLSDQQLQNLFEEGITQLTYFGHSSATVLDFNLDNPERYNNQGKYPIFIVMGCNAGNFFTYNPARFFVKATLSEKFVLAPNRGSIAFIASSHFGIAHYLDRYNTQTYTAESKLMYGKSIGEILMYSIQQVYNTTSFNDFFPECIQKRIQCMAIRQ
;
A
#
# COMPACT_ATOMS: atom_id res chain seq x y z
N MET A 1 -0.44 -2.56 -14.78
CA MET A 1 -0.62 -1.48 -13.78
C MET A 1 -0.84 -0.07 -14.37
N ASN A 2 -0.81 0.14 -15.70
CA ASN A 2 -1.01 1.47 -16.30
C ASN A 2 -2.35 2.14 -15.96
N LYS A 3 -3.37 1.35 -15.61
CA LYS A 3 -4.70 1.84 -15.21
C LYS A 3 -4.64 2.82 -14.02
N TYR A 4 -3.92 2.51 -12.95
CA TYR A 4 -3.86 3.37 -11.77
C TYR A 4 -3.17 4.70 -12.09
N ARG A 5 -2.10 4.63 -12.87
CA ARG A 5 -1.39 5.81 -13.37
C ARG A 5 -2.34 6.74 -14.11
N LEU A 6 -3.14 6.22 -15.05
CA LEU A 6 -4.08 7.04 -15.83
C LEU A 6 -5.14 7.72 -14.95
N ILE A 7 -5.61 7.06 -13.88
CA ILE A 7 -6.63 7.64 -12.99
C ILE A 7 -6.04 8.79 -12.15
N ILE A 8 -4.88 8.57 -11.52
CA ILE A 8 -4.27 9.54 -10.60
C ILE A 8 -3.58 10.70 -11.35
N SER A 9 -3.12 10.48 -12.58
CA SER A 9 -2.54 11.54 -13.41
C SER A 9 -3.58 12.37 -14.15
N ASP A 10 -4.86 12.00 -14.07
CA ASP A 10 -5.94 12.77 -14.66
C ASP A 10 -6.04 14.15 -13.99
N THR A 11 -6.61 15.11 -14.70
CA THR A 11 -6.76 16.53 -14.35
C THR A 11 -7.33 16.81 -12.96
N LEU A 12 -8.16 15.91 -12.41
CA LEU A 12 -8.77 16.10 -11.09
C LEU A 12 -7.78 15.92 -9.92
N PHE A 13 -6.82 15.00 -10.03
CA PHE A 13 -5.78 14.81 -9.01
C PHE A 13 -4.42 15.38 -9.45
N GLY A 14 -4.10 15.30 -10.75
CA GLY A 14 -2.92 15.91 -11.35
C GLY A 14 -1.59 15.27 -10.91
N GLY A 15 -1.62 14.00 -10.50
CA GLY A 15 -0.48 13.32 -9.89
C GLY A 15 0.65 13.03 -10.89
N ARG A 16 1.89 13.30 -10.50
CA ARG A 16 3.09 12.83 -11.22
C ARG A 16 3.41 11.40 -10.77
N VAL A 17 3.44 10.47 -11.72
CA VAL A 17 3.60 9.04 -11.43
C VAL A 17 4.95 8.52 -11.93
N SER A 18 5.73 7.97 -11.00
CA SER A 18 6.91 7.15 -11.30
C SER A 18 6.53 5.68 -11.17
N THR A 19 6.87 4.86 -12.16
CA THR A 19 6.52 3.42 -12.17
C THR A 19 7.79 2.60 -12.23
N PHE A 20 7.90 1.65 -11.30
CA PHE A 20 8.96 0.65 -11.28
C PHE A 20 8.34 -0.73 -11.53
N SER A 21 8.97 -1.51 -12.39
CA SER A 21 8.52 -2.87 -12.71
C SER A 21 9.70 -3.83 -12.60
N LYS A 22 9.42 -5.02 -12.07
CA LYS A 22 10.41 -6.09 -11.99
C LYS A 22 10.72 -6.61 -13.39
N SER A 23 12.00 -6.65 -13.74
CA SER A 23 12.54 -7.19 -15.00
C SER A 23 13.45 -8.40 -14.78
N SER A 24 13.77 -8.74 -13.53
CA SER A 24 14.57 -9.91 -13.14
C SER A 24 13.70 -11.09 -12.67
N ALA A 25 14.20 -12.32 -12.85
CA ALA A 25 13.64 -13.54 -12.27
C ALA A 25 14.06 -13.77 -10.80
N ASP A 26 14.97 -12.95 -10.26
CA ASP A 26 15.45 -13.07 -8.87
C ASP A 26 14.29 -12.93 -7.87
N PRO A 27 14.32 -13.59 -6.70
CA PRO A 27 13.26 -13.48 -5.71
C PRO A 27 12.98 -12.01 -5.29
N VAL A 28 14.04 -11.22 -5.11
CA VAL A 28 13.95 -9.78 -4.80
C VAL A 28 14.72 -9.00 -5.85
N GLN A 29 14.06 -8.07 -6.52
CA GLN A 29 14.74 -7.11 -7.39
C GLN A 29 15.18 -5.91 -6.57
N GLN A 30 16.45 -5.52 -6.71
CA GLN A 30 16.89 -4.21 -6.27
C GLN A 30 16.29 -3.16 -7.19
N LEU A 31 15.46 -2.29 -6.64
CA LEU A 31 15.17 -1.02 -7.31
C LEU A 31 16.49 -0.26 -7.39
N SER A 32 16.66 0.60 -8.41
CA SER A 32 17.80 1.51 -8.40
C SER A 32 17.68 2.37 -7.13
N ASP A 33 18.45 2.01 -6.10
CA ASP A 33 18.30 2.53 -4.73
C ASP A 33 18.26 4.06 -4.73
N GLN A 34 19.08 4.68 -5.58
CA GLN A 34 19.15 6.13 -5.71
C GLN A 34 17.85 6.76 -6.19
N GLN A 35 17.17 6.21 -7.20
CA GLN A 35 15.94 6.84 -7.72
C GLN A 35 14.81 6.80 -6.70
N LEU A 36 14.67 5.69 -5.99
CA LEU A 36 13.65 5.57 -4.96
C LEU A 36 13.98 6.45 -3.76
N GLN A 37 15.23 6.45 -3.29
CA GLN A 37 15.69 7.35 -2.23
C GLN A 37 15.42 8.82 -2.57
N ASN A 38 15.75 9.24 -3.79
CA ASN A 38 15.47 10.59 -4.27
C ASN A 38 13.98 10.90 -4.25
N LEU A 39 13.10 9.97 -4.64
CA LEU A 39 11.65 10.18 -4.57
C LEU A 39 11.15 10.37 -3.13
N PHE A 40 11.66 9.58 -2.18
CA PHE A 40 11.35 9.77 -0.76
C PHE A 40 11.82 11.14 -0.25
N GLU A 41 13.00 11.58 -0.67
CA GLU A 41 13.58 12.87 -0.27
C GLU A 41 12.88 14.07 -0.91
N GLU A 42 12.53 13.99 -2.19
CA GLU A 42 11.70 14.98 -2.88
C GLU A 42 10.31 15.07 -2.25
N GLY A 43 9.76 13.93 -1.85
CA GLY A 43 8.45 13.79 -1.22
C GLY A 43 7.46 13.10 -2.13
N ILE A 44 6.82 12.07 -1.59
CA ILE A 44 5.77 11.32 -2.27
C ILE A 44 4.48 11.36 -1.45
N THR A 45 3.36 11.52 -2.14
CA THR A 45 2.03 11.50 -1.51
C THR A 45 1.59 10.06 -1.21
N GLN A 46 1.84 9.15 -2.15
CA GLN A 46 1.33 7.78 -2.11
C GLN A 46 2.33 6.84 -2.77
N LEU A 47 2.55 5.69 -2.14
CA LEU A 47 3.33 4.58 -2.69
C LEU A 47 2.42 3.37 -2.80
N THR A 48 2.32 2.81 -4.01
CA THR A 48 1.51 1.63 -4.26
C THR A 48 2.38 0.48 -4.76
N TYR A 49 2.34 -0.63 -4.03
CA TYR A 49 3.01 -1.87 -4.39
C TYR A 49 1.99 -2.92 -4.81
N PHE A 50 2.28 -3.67 -5.87
CA PHE A 50 1.48 -4.82 -6.30
C PHE A 50 2.42 -5.96 -6.70
N GLY A 51 2.34 -7.09 -6.01
CA GLY A 51 3.26 -8.21 -6.21
C GLY A 51 3.17 -9.24 -5.09
N HIS A 52 4.10 -10.20 -5.06
CA HIS A 52 4.19 -11.13 -3.95
C HIS A 52 4.72 -10.43 -2.71
N SER A 53 4.23 -10.85 -1.54
CA SER A 53 4.70 -10.29 -0.29
C SER A 53 4.51 -11.29 0.84
N SER A 54 5.17 -10.99 1.95
CA SER A 54 4.91 -11.53 3.27
C SER A 54 4.73 -10.38 4.26
N ALA A 55 4.54 -10.69 5.54
CA ALA A 55 4.46 -9.67 6.59
C ALA A 55 5.74 -8.85 6.75
N THR A 56 6.89 -9.35 6.28
CA THR A 56 8.21 -8.75 6.54
C THR A 56 9.01 -8.40 5.27
N VAL A 57 8.65 -8.96 4.11
CA VAL A 57 9.43 -8.84 2.86
C VAL A 57 8.50 -8.59 1.67
N LEU A 58 8.96 -7.74 0.75
CA LEU A 58 8.39 -7.51 -0.58
C LEU A 58 9.38 -8.02 -1.64
N ASP A 59 8.92 -8.24 -2.87
CA ASP A 59 9.78 -8.59 -4.01
C ASP A 59 10.68 -7.42 -4.48
N PHE A 60 10.50 -6.23 -3.87
CA PHE A 60 11.41 -5.11 -3.94
C PHE A 60 12.05 -4.87 -2.58
N ASN A 61 13.24 -4.29 -2.56
CA ASN A 61 14.01 -3.93 -1.37
C ASN A 61 13.45 -2.71 -0.59
N LEU A 62 12.15 -2.72 -0.34
CA LEU A 62 11.32 -1.74 0.36
C LEU A 62 10.97 -2.22 1.78
N ASP A 63 11.95 -2.75 2.51
CA ASP A 63 11.77 -3.42 3.80
C ASP A 63 12.38 -2.68 5.00
N ASN A 64 13.25 -1.70 4.73
CA ASN A 64 13.95 -0.92 5.75
C ASN A 64 13.69 0.60 5.59
N PRO A 65 12.95 1.23 6.52
CA PRO A 65 12.67 2.66 6.47
C PRO A 65 13.93 3.52 6.69
N GLU A 66 14.98 3.01 7.34
CA GLU A 66 16.22 3.76 7.61
C GLU A 66 16.99 4.14 6.33
N ARG A 67 16.69 3.47 5.21
CA ARG A 67 17.25 3.78 3.89
C ARG A 67 16.69 5.05 3.27
N TYR A 68 15.60 5.60 3.81
CA TYR A 68 14.89 6.73 3.22
C TYR A 68 14.98 7.96 4.12
N ASN A 69 15.19 9.12 3.48
CA ASN A 69 15.24 10.42 4.14
C ASN A 69 13.98 11.21 3.77
N ASN A 70 12.90 11.04 4.52
CA ASN A 70 11.62 11.68 4.23
C ASN A 70 10.99 12.37 5.45
N GLN A 71 11.83 12.99 6.29
CA GLN A 71 11.37 13.71 7.46
C GLN A 71 10.37 14.81 7.07
N GLY A 72 9.19 14.79 7.70
CA GLY A 72 8.09 15.71 7.40
C GLY A 72 7.33 15.41 6.10
N LYS A 73 7.71 14.37 5.35
CA LYS A 73 7.12 13.98 4.05
C LYS A 73 6.70 12.52 4.09
N TYR A 74 5.64 12.23 4.84
CA TYR A 74 5.21 10.86 5.13
C TYR A 74 4.12 10.38 4.13
N PRO A 75 4.45 9.56 3.12
CA PRO A 75 3.47 9.01 2.18
C PRO A 75 2.47 8.07 2.85
N ILE A 76 1.35 7.85 2.16
CA ILE A 76 0.47 6.71 2.39
C ILE A 76 0.99 5.51 1.59
N PHE A 77 1.15 4.36 2.24
CA PHE A 77 1.51 3.11 1.58
C PHE A 77 0.26 2.27 1.31
N ILE A 78 0.09 1.80 0.08
CA ILE A 78 -0.93 0.82 -0.33
C ILE A 78 -0.20 -0.41 -0.87
N VAL A 79 -0.18 -1.48 -0.09
CA VAL A 79 0.58 -2.70 -0.42
C VAL A 79 -0.38 -3.84 -0.74
N MET A 80 -0.52 -4.10 -2.04
CA MET A 80 -1.38 -5.11 -2.63
C MET A 80 -0.62 -6.40 -2.85
N GLY A 81 -0.36 -7.10 -1.75
CA GLY A 81 0.24 -8.44 -1.78
C GLY A 81 -0.25 -9.29 -0.60
N CYS A 82 0.08 -10.58 -0.63
CA CYS A 82 -0.31 -11.51 0.42
C CYS A 82 0.35 -11.14 1.77
N ASN A 83 -0.42 -11.13 2.85
CA ASN A 83 0.06 -11.00 4.23
C ASN A 83 0.87 -9.73 4.58
N ALA A 84 1.01 -8.74 3.67
CA ALA A 84 1.80 -7.53 3.93
C ALA A 84 1.25 -6.70 5.11
N GLY A 85 -0.06 -6.80 5.35
CA GLY A 85 -0.73 -6.16 6.49
C GLY A 85 -0.82 -7.05 7.73
N ASN A 86 -0.26 -8.27 7.73
CA ASN A 86 -0.37 -9.17 8.87
C ASN A 86 0.63 -8.78 9.97
N PHE A 87 0.28 -7.75 10.74
CA PHE A 87 1.00 -7.41 11.96
C PHE A 87 0.54 -8.25 13.16
N PHE A 88 -0.31 -9.26 13.03
CA PHE A 88 -0.70 -10.14 14.15
C PHE A 88 0.23 -11.35 14.33
N THR A 89 1.36 -11.37 13.62
CA THR A 89 2.34 -12.46 13.72
C THR A 89 2.87 -12.59 15.15
N TYR A 90 2.98 -13.84 15.61
CA TYR A 90 3.50 -14.15 16.93
C TYR A 90 5.00 -13.83 16.98
N ASN A 91 5.38 -12.93 17.88
CA ASN A 91 6.77 -12.63 18.20
C ASN A 91 6.87 -12.35 19.71
N PRO A 92 7.63 -13.15 20.49
CA PRO A 92 7.77 -12.92 21.92
C PRO A 92 8.44 -11.58 22.26
N ALA A 93 9.20 -10.98 21.34
CA ALA A 93 9.88 -9.70 21.50
C ALA A 93 9.08 -8.50 20.94
N ARG A 94 7.78 -8.65 20.68
CA ARG A 94 6.96 -7.64 19.98
C ARG A 94 6.92 -6.25 20.64
N PHE A 95 7.08 -6.17 21.96
CA PHE A 95 7.15 -4.89 22.66
C PHE A 95 8.46 -4.13 22.41
N PHE A 96 9.48 -4.79 21.86
CA PHE A 96 10.82 -4.23 21.65
C PHE A 96 11.24 -4.24 20.18
N VAL A 97 10.69 -5.13 19.35
CA VAL A 97 11.07 -5.34 17.96
C VAL A 97 9.88 -5.12 17.03
N LYS A 98 10.07 -4.21 16.08
CA LYS A 98 9.14 -3.94 14.97
C LYS A 98 9.45 -4.94 13.86
N ALA A 99 8.69 -6.02 13.79
CA ALA A 99 9.02 -7.14 12.89
C ALA A 99 8.41 -6.95 11.51
N THR A 100 7.18 -6.42 11.44
CA THR A 100 6.43 -6.35 10.18
C THR A 100 6.68 -5.06 9.41
N LEU A 101 6.42 -5.08 8.11
CA LEU A 101 6.59 -3.91 7.24
C LEU A 101 5.75 -2.72 7.74
N SER A 102 4.49 -2.97 8.10
CA SER A 102 3.61 -1.92 8.63
C SER A 102 4.17 -1.32 9.92
N GLU A 103 4.64 -2.15 10.87
CA GLU A 103 5.24 -1.67 12.12
C GLU A 103 6.53 -0.88 11.87
N LYS A 104 7.40 -1.37 10.98
CA LYS A 104 8.66 -0.71 10.63
C LYS A 104 8.42 0.67 10.01
N PHE A 105 7.59 0.76 8.97
CA PHE A 105 7.40 2.01 8.25
C PHE A 105 6.54 3.02 9.01
N VAL A 106 5.47 2.57 9.67
CA VAL A 106 4.60 3.50 10.40
C VAL A 106 5.29 3.99 11.67
N LEU A 107 5.93 3.11 12.45
CA LEU A 107 6.52 3.50 13.74
C LEU A 107 7.97 4.00 13.63
N ALA A 108 8.49 4.25 12.44
CA ALA A 108 9.85 4.77 12.28
C ALA A 108 9.93 6.24 12.75
N PRO A 109 10.92 6.61 13.57
CA PRO A 109 11.06 7.99 14.01
C PRO A 109 11.58 8.87 12.87
N ASN A 110 10.91 10.01 12.64
CA ASN A 110 11.29 11.03 11.65
C ASN A 110 11.39 10.55 10.20
N ARG A 111 10.84 9.37 9.86
CA ARG A 111 10.84 8.79 8.51
C ARG A 111 9.72 7.76 8.35
N GLY A 112 9.58 7.18 7.17
CA GLY A 112 8.64 6.08 6.93
C GLY A 112 7.30 6.56 6.34
N SER A 113 6.17 6.06 6.83
CA SER A 113 4.85 6.35 6.26
C SER A 113 3.85 6.86 7.31
N ILE A 114 2.88 7.67 6.88
CA ILE A 114 1.81 8.15 7.78
C ILE A 114 0.73 7.08 7.99
N ALA A 115 0.51 6.28 6.95
CA ALA A 115 -0.42 5.17 6.93
C ALA A 115 0.13 4.03 6.09
N PHE A 116 -0.23 2.80 6.45
CA PHE A 116 0.10 1.58 5.74
C PHE A 116 -1.17 0.73 5.59
N ILE A 117 -1.63 0.59 4.36
CA ILE A 117 -2.85 -0.11 3.97
C ILE A 117 -2.45 -1.38 3.24
N ALA A 118 -2.80 -2.53 3.78
CA ALA A 118 -2.41 -3.82 3.20
C ALA A 118 -3.34 -4.96 3.63
N SER A 119 -3.32 -6.06 2.89
CA SER A 119 -4.05 -7.28 3.26
C SER A 119 -3.29 -8.09 4.31
N SER A 120 -4.00 -8.52 5.35
CA SER A 120 -3.53 -9.47 6.38
C SER A 120 -3.55 -10.94 5.93
N HIS A 121 -3.94 -11.21 4.68
CA HIS A 121 -4.15 -12.58 4.19
C HIS A 121 -3.83 -12.72 2.70
N PHE A 122 -4.06 -13.92 2.17
CA PHE A 122 -3.96 -14.18 0.73
C PHE A 122 -4.81 -13.20 -0.07
N GLY A 123 -4.15 -12.51 -0.98
CA GLY A 123 -4.79 -11.59 -1.91
C GLY A 123 -4.86 -12.22 -3.29
N ILE A 124 -6.06 -12.36 -3.83
CA ILE A 124 -6.25 -12.78 -5.21
C ILE A 124 -6.09 -11.55 -6.10
N ALA A 125 -5.15 -11.62 -7.05
CA ALA A 125 -4.74 -10.49 -7.88
C ALA A 125 -5.92 -9.76 -8.55
N HIS A 126 -6.92 -10.50 -9.04
CA HIS A 126 -8.09 -9.90 -9.71
C HIS A 126 -8.89 -8.96 -8.80
N TYR A 127 -9.20 -9.40 -7.58
CA TYR A 127 -9.99 -8.62 -6.63
C TYR A 127 -9.16 -7.50 -5.99
N LEU A 128 -7.87 -7.75 -5.74
CA LEU A 128 -6.91 -6.72 -5.34
C LEU A 128 -6.86 -5.60 -6.38
N ASP A 129 -6.80 -5.94 -7.68
CA ASP A 129 -6.81 -4.96 -8.76
C ASP A 129 -8.12 -4.17 -8.81
N ARG A 130 -9.28 -4.83 -8.65
CA ARG A 130 -10.58 -4.15 -8.56
C ARG A 130 -10.65 -3.20 -7.37
N TYR A 131 -10.28 -3.65 -6.18
CA TYR A 131 -10.26 -2.82 -4.97
C TYR A 131 -9.38 -1.59 -5.14
N ASN A 132 -8.16 -1.78 -5.65
CA ASN A 132 -7.26 -0.66 -5.86
C ASN A 132 -7.80 0.30 -6.93
N THR A 133 -8.41 -0.21 -8.00
CA THR A 133 -9.06 0.64 -9.02
C THR A 133 -10.16 1.52 -8.41
N GLN A 134 -11.00 0.94 -7.55
CA GLN A 134 -12.05 1.68 -6.86
C GLN A 134 -11.49 2.69 -5.86
N THR A 135 -10.37 2.37 -5.22
CA THR A 135 -9.64 3.28 -4.31
C THR A 135 -9.10 4.48 -5.07
N TYR A 136 -8.37 4.24 -6.15
CA TYR A 136 -7.84 5.28 -7.03
C TYR A 136 -8.93 6.16 -7.65
N THR A 137 -10.06 5.56 -8.04
CA THR A 137 -11.19 6.32 -8.61
C THR A 137 -11.87 7.18 -7.55
N ALA A 138 -12.05 6.63 -6.34
CA ALA A 138 -12.64 7.35 -5.23
C ALA A 138 -11.75 8.51 -4.77
N GLU A 139 -10.45 8.29 -4.56
CA GLU A 139 -9.52 9.34 -4.11
C GLU A 139 -9.34 10.45 -5.15
N SER A 140 -9.36 10.10 -6.44
CA SER A 140 -9.08 11.07 -7.51
C SER A 140 -10.30 11.86 -7.96
N LYS A 141 -11.50 11.25 -7.95
CA LYS A 141 -12.68 11.83 -8.62
C LYS A 141 -13.90 11.97 -7.72
N LEU A 142 -14.30 10.90 -7.04
CA LEU A 142 -15.62 10.84 -6.40
C LEU A 142 -15.63 11.39 -4.97
N MET A 143 -14.53 11.21 -4.25
CA MET A 143 -14.39 11.48 -2.82
C MET A 143 -13.16 12.37 -2.56
N TYR A 144 -12.82 13.24 -3.51
CA TYR A 144 -11.66 14.13 -3.39
C TYR A 144 -11.78 15.00 -2.13
N GLY A 145 -10.71 15.06 -1.34
CA GLY A 145 -10.67 15.79 -0.06
C GLY A 145 -11.31 15.09 1.13
N LYS A 146 -11.87 13.87 0.95
CA LYS A 146 -12.35 13.04 2.07
C LYS A 146 -11.21 12.33 2.78
N SER A 147 -11.48 11.84 3.99
CA SER A 147 -10.49 11.06 4.73
C SER A 147 -10.20 9.74 4.01
N ILE A 148 -8.96 9.24 4.16
CA ILE A 148 -8.58 7.94 3.57
C ILE A 148 -9.51 6.82 4.06
N GLY A 149 -9.95 6.85 5.32
CA GLY A 149 -10.89 5.87 5.86
C GLY A 149 -12.23 5.85 5.13
N GLU A 150 -12.81 7.01 4.83
CA GLU A 150 -14.05 7.10 4.03
C GLU A 150 -13.85 6.58 2.60
N ILE A 151 -12.72 6.92 1.98
CA ILE A 151 -12.34 6.44 0.65
C ILE A 151 -12.27 4.91 0.65
N LEU A 152 -11.53 4.31 1.61
CA LEU A 152 -11.40 2.85 1.69
C LEU A 152 -12.75 2.17 1.91
N MET A 153 -13.61 2.72 2.77
CA MET A 153 -14.96 2.19 3.01
C MET A 153 -15.83 2.25 1.76
N TYR A 154 -15.79 3.37 1.03
CA TYR A 154 -16.49 3.49 -0.24
C TYR A 154 -15.99 2.46 -1.26
N SER A 155 -14.68 2.32 -1.42
CA SER A 155 -14.10 1.37 -2.38
C SER A 155 -14.44 -0.08 -2.05
N ILE A 156 -14.48 -0.43 -0.76
CA ILE A 156 -14.96 -1.72 -0.27
C ILE A 156 -16.42 -1.96 -0.71
N GLN A 157 -17.31 -0.98 -0.50
CA GLN A 157 -18.72 -1.09 -0.89
C GLN A 157 -18.89 -1.25 -2.40
N GLN A 158 -18.09 -0.54 -3.21
CA GLN A 158 -18.12 -0.68 -4.67
C GLN A 158 -17.66 -2.06 -5.15
N VAL A 159 -16.66 -2.65 -4.49
CA VAL A 159 -16.26 -4.04 -4.81
C VAL A 159 -17.41 -4.99 -4.51
N TYR A 160 -18.09 -4.85 -3.38
CA TYR A 160 -19.24 -5.69 -3.02
C TYR A 160 -20.37 -5.61 -4.06
N ASN A 161 -20.75 -4.39 -4.46
CA ASN A 161 -21.85 -4.17 -5.40
C ASN A 161 -21.55 -4.71 -6.82
N THR A 162 -20.28 -4.91 -7.17
CA THR A 162 -19.84 -5.39 -8.49
C THR A 162 -19.47 -6.87 -8.51
N THR A 163 -19.64 -7.57 -7.38
CA THR A 163 -19.39 -9.01 -7.23
C THR A 163 -20.69 -9.72 -6.85
N SER A 164 -20.93 -10.89 -7.43
CA SER A 164 -22.17 -11.65 -7.18
C SER A 164 -22.29 -12.02 -5.69
N PHE A 165 -23.51 -12.00 -5.15
CA PHE A 165 -23.82 -12.27 -3.73
C PHE A 165 -23.28 -13.61 -3.18
N ASN A 166 -22.93 -14.56 -4.05
CA ASN A 166 -22.41 -15.89 -3.70
C ASN A 166 -20.89 -16.04 -3.83
N ASP A 167 -20.16 -14.96 -4.10
CA ASP A 167 -18.72 -15.01 -4.32
C ASP A 167 -17.99 -14.89 -2.96
N PHE A 168 -17.28 -15.95 -2.55
CA PHE A 168 -16.61 -16.05 -1.25
C PHE A 168 -15.35 -15.15 -1.15
N PHE A 169 -14.72 -14.86 -2.28
CA PHE A 169 -13.43 -14.18 -2.34
C PHE A 169 -13.47 -12.66 -2.06
N PRO A 170 -14.48 -11.90 -2.51
CA PRO A 170 -14.68 -10.50 -2.12
C PRO A 170 -14.78 -10.31 -0.60
N GLU A 171 -15.54 -11.18 0.09
CA GLU A 171 -15.68 -11.11 1.55
C GLU A 171 -14.33 -11.35 2.27
N CYS A 172 -13.52 -12.27 1.75
CA CYS A 172 -12.21 -12.59 2.33
C CYS A 172 -11.21 -11.45 2.22
N ILE A 173 -11.26 -10.66 1.14
CA ILE A 173 -10.34 -9.53 0.94
C ILE A 173 -10.77 -8.34 1.80
N GLN A 174 -12.06 -8.06 1.85
CA GLN A 174 -12.60 -6.94 2.64
C GLN A 174 -12.35 -7.08 4.14
N LYS A 175 -12.63 -8.27 4.73
CA LYS A 175 -12.44 -8.50 6.18
C LYS A 175 -10.97 -8.45 6.61
N ARG A 176 -10.04 -8.34 5.65
CA ARG A 176 -8.62 -8.56 5.88
C ARG A 176 -7.74 -7.42 5.38
N ILE A 177 -8.28 -6.41 4.71
CA ILE A 177 -7.58 -5.14 4.51
C ILE A 177 -7.46 -4.43 5.86
N GLN A 178 -6.23 -4.13 6.24
CA GLN A 178 -5.91 -3.45 7.49
C GLN A 178 -5.18 -2.15 7.18
N CYS A 179 -5.49 -1.13 7.97
CA CYS A 179 -4.81 0.16 7.95
C CYS A 179 -4.13 0.36 9.30
N MET A 180 -2.82 0.58 9.27
CA MET A 180 -2.05 1.04 10.41
C MET A 180 -1.66 2.51 10.14
N ALA A 181 -2.01 3.42 11.03
CA ALA A 181 -1.71 4.84 10.88
C ALA A 181 -1.34 5.46 12.23
N ILE A 182 -0.50 6.50 12.22
CA ILE A 182 -0.22 7.31 13.41
C ILE A 182 -1.23 8.45 13.47
N ARG A 183 -1.87 8.62 14.63
CA ARG A 183 -2.47 9.91 15.00
C ARG A 183 -1.33 10.85 15.38
N GLN A 184 -1.02 11.79 14.51
CA GLN A 184 -0.18 12.95 14.88
C GLN A 184 -1.02 13.92 15.72
#